data_AF-A0A9E5PI89-F1
#
_entry.id   AF-A0A9E5PI89-F1
#
_cell.length_a   1.000
_cell.length_b   1.000
_cell.length_c   1.000
_cell.angle_alpha   90.00
_cell.angle_beta   90.00
_cell.angle_gamma   90.00
#
_symmetry.space_group_name_H-M   'P 1'
#
loop_
_entity.id
_entity.type
_entity.pdbx_description
1 polymer ?
#
loop_
_entity_poly.entity_id
_entity_poly.type
_entity_poly.pdbx_seq_one_letter_code
_entity_poly.pdbx_strand_id
1 'polypeptide(L)' 'VAERSIYGLLGPNGAGKTTTIRMIMNIIVPDAGAVRLFGRLGGGRAMSHRIGYLPEERGLYKKMRVFDL' A
#
# COMPACT_ATOMS: atom_id res chain seq x y z
N VAL A 1 2.52 -1.98 -15.24
CA VAL A 1 3.80 -2.28 -14.54
C VAL A 1 4.24 -3.67 -14.95
N ALA A 2 5.54 -3.86 -15.17
CA ALA A 2 6.07 -5.16 -15.57
C ALA A 2 5.94 -6.17 -14.43
N GLU A 3 5.67 -7.43 -14.71
CA GLU A 3 5.70 -8.45 -13.66
C GLU A 3 7.11 -8.62 -13.09
N ARG A 4 7.20 -9.01 -11.80
CA ARG A 4 8.47 -9.28 -11.09
C ARG A 4 9.45 -8.09 -11.09
N SER A 5 8.93 -6.89 -10.95
CA SER A 5 9.72 -5.66 -10.92
C SER A 5 9.59 -4.94 -9.58
N ILE A 6 10.58 -4.12 -9.26
CA ILE A 6 10.64 -3.30 -8.05
C ILE A 6 10.61 -1.83 -8.47
N TYR A 7 9.78 -1.04 -7.79
CA TYR A 7 9.65 0.39 -8.04
C TYR A 7 9.86 1.17 -6.74
N GLY A 8 10.53 2.31 -6.85
CA GLY A 8 10.63 3.31 -5.79
C GLY A 8 9.93 4.60 -6.20
N LEU A 9 9.15 5.18 -5.28
CA LEU A 9 8.67 6.56 -5.42
C LEU A 9 9.67 7.50 -4.74
N LEU A 10 10.30 8.39 -5.50
CA LEU A 10 11.27 9.37 -4.99
C LEU A 10 10.73 10.79 -5.11
N GLY A 11 11.11 11.64 -4.15
CA GLY A 11 10.69 13.05 -4.07
C GLY A 11 10.90 13.62 -2.66
N PRO A 12 10.83 14.95 -2.48
CA PRO A 12 10.99 15.57 -1.16
C PRO A 12 9.87 15.19 -0.18
N ASN A 13 10.04 15.56 1.10
CA ASN A 13 8.97 15.43 2.09
C ASN A 13 7.78 16.28 1.66
N GLY A 14 6.57 15.74 1.82
CA GLY A 14 5.35 16.39 1.34
C GLY A 14 5.02 16.17 -0.14
N ALA A 15 5.90 15.57 -0.95
CA ALA A 15 5.62 15.29 -2.37
C ALA A 15 4.52 14.23 -2.64
N GLY A 16 3.83 13.73 -1.61
CA GLY A 16 2.74 12.79 -1.75
C GLY A 16 3.11 11.30 -1.84
N LYS A 17 4.38 10.91 -1.68
CA LYS A 17 4.83 9.49 -1.79
C LYS A 17 3.99 8.52 -0.94
N THR A 18 3.90 8.78 0.36
CA THR A 18 3.14 7.95 1.31
C THR A 18 1.64 8.01 1.00
N THR A 19 1.13 9.19 0.63
CA THR A 19 -0.27 9.38 0.24
C THR A 19 -0.61 8.53 -0.98
N THR A 20 0.24 8.51 -2.00
CA THR A 20 0.07 7.68 -3.21
C THR A 20 0.04 6.19 -2.88
N ILE A 21 0.95 5.69 -2.04
CA ILE A 21 0.91 4.30 -1.61
C ILE A 21 -0.39 3.99 -0.87
N ARG A 22 -0.85 4.88 0.02
CA ARG A 22 -2.12 4.71 0.75
C ARG A 22 -3.34 4.79 -0.17
N MET A 23 -3.31 5.59 -1.24
CA MET A 23 -4.34 5.60 -2.27
C MET A 23 -4.39 4.29 -3.05
N ILE A 24 -3.22 3.73 -3.41
CA ILE A 24 -3.13 2.42 -4.04
C ILE A 24 -3.73 1.33 -3.15
N MET A 25 -3.45 1.38 -1.85
CA MET A 25 -4.01 0.47 -0.86
C MET A 25 -5.50 0.70 -0.55
N ASN A 26 -6.12 1.73 -1.14
CA ASN A 26 -7.49 2.16 -0.85
C ASN A 26 -7.71 2.52 0.64
N ILE A 27 -6.67 3.03 1.29
CA ILE A 27 -6.72 3.60 2.65
C ILE A 27 -7.15 5.08 2.58
N ILE A 28 -6.74 5.78 1.51
CA ILE A 28 -7.13 7.17 1.20
C ILE A 28 -7.82 7.16 -0.17
N VAL A 29 -8.93 7.90 -0.31
CA VAL A 29 -9.61 8.08 -1.60
C VAL A 29 -8.96 9.24 -2.35
N PRO A 30 -8.59 9.09 -3.64
CA PRO A 30 -8.07 10.21 -4.42
C PRO A 30 -9.15 11.24 -4.71
N ASP A 31 -8.79 12.53 -4.68
CA ASP A 31 -9.71 13.62 -5.03
C ASP A 31 -10.12 13.58 -6.52
N ALA A 32 -9.21 13.12 -7.38
CA ALA A 32 -9.43 12.96 -8.82
C ALA A 32 -8.65 11.78 -9.40
N GLY A 33 -9.09 11.29 -10.55
CA GLY A 33 -8.49 10.14 -11.23
C GLY A 33 -8.92 8.80 -10.63
N ALA A 34 -8.23 7.73 -11.02
CA ALA A 34 -8.56 6.37 -10.56
C ALA A 34 -7.31 5.50 -10.45
N VAL A 35 -7.32 4.60 -9.47
CA VAL A 35 -6.33 3.52 -9.34
C VAL A 35 -6.91 2.24 -9.96
N ARG A 36 -6.10 1.55 -10.77
CA ARG A 36 -6.43 0.21 -11.28
C ARG A 36 -5.46 -0.83 -10.73
N LEU A 37 -6.00 -1.88 -10.13
CA LEU A 37 -5.24 -3.02 -9.63
C LEU A 37 -5.70 -4.30 -10.31
N PHE A 38 -4.75 -5.05 -10.87
CA PHE A 38 -5.03 -6.31 -11.58
C PHE A 38 -6.13 -6.18 -12.66
N GLY A 39 -6.14 -5.07 -13.38
CA GLY A 39 -7.13 -4.77 -14.43
C GLY A 39 -8.49 -4.27 -13.94
N ARG A 40 -8.73 -4.21 -12.63
CA ARG A 40 -9.98 -3.72 -12.04
C ARG A 40 -9.82 -2.32 -11.47
N LEU A 41 -10.90 -1.54 -11.51
CA LEU A 41 -10.96 -0.23 -10.86
C LEU A 41 -11.05 -0.39 -9.34
N GLY A 42 -10.30 0.43 -8.62
CA GLY A 42 -10.28 0.47 -7.16
C GLY A 42 -9.35 -0.56 -6.51
N GLY A 43 -9.12 -0.36 -5.22
CA GLY A 43 -8.43 -1.29 -4.31
C GLY A 43 -9.31 -1.62 -3.10
N GLY A 44 -8.74 -2.24 -2.07
CA GLY A 44 -9.43 -2.50 -0.79
C GLY A 44 -9.70 -3.98 -0.53
N ARG A 45 -10.75 -4.27 0.26
CA ARG A 45 -11.03 -5.60 0.84
C ARG A 45 -11.16 -6.72 -0.22
N ALA A 46 -11.68 -6.38 -1.40
CA ALA A 46 -11.78 -7.33 -2.51
C ALA A 46 -10.39 -7.78 -3.03
N MET A 47 -9.35 -6.96 -2.90
CA MET A 47 -8.01 -7.23 -3.41
C MET A 47 -6.97 -7.47 -2.30
N SER A 48 -7.36 -7.36 -1.02
CA SER A 48 -6.43 -7.45 0.12
C SER A 48 -5.74 -8.81 0.21
N HIS A 49 -6.36 -9.89 -0.27
CA HIS A 49 -5.75 -11.22 -0.32
C HIS A 49 -4.61 -11.35 -1.36
N ARG A 50 -4.42 -10.35 -2.23
CA ARG A 50 -3.39 -10.34 -3.28
C ARG A 50 -2.28 -9.32 -3.05
N ILE A 51 -2.38 -8.51 -1.99
CA ILE A 51 -1.49 -7.37 -1.75
C ILE A 51 -1.02 -7.39 -0.30
N GLY A 52 0.29 -7.42 -0.11
CA GLY A 52 0.92 -7.16 1.18
C GLY A 52 1.22 -5.67 1.34
N TYR A 53 0.92 -5.10 2.50
CA TYR A 53 1.27 -3.73 2.86
C TYR A 53 2.02 -3.71 4.19
N LEU A 54 3.22 -3.15 4.18
CA LEU A 54 4.01 -2.90 5.38
C LEU A 54 3.98 -1.39 5.68
N PRO A 55 3.18 -0.93 6.65
CA PRO A 55 3.21 0.45 7.09
C PRO A 55 4.55 0.78 7.78
N GLU A 56 4.86 2.08 7.82
CA GLU A 56 6.02 2.62 8.53
C GLU A 56 5.99 2.25 10.02
N GLU A 57 4.83 2.44 10.66
CA GLU A 57 4.57 1.94 11.99
C GLU A 57 4.03 0.51 11.93
N ARG A 58 4.85 -0.45 12.38
CA ARG A 58 4.57 -1.88 12.21
C ARG A 58 3.44 -2.42 13.10
N GLY A 59 2.94 -1.64 14.05
CA GLY A 59 1.81 -2.02 14.93
C GLY A 59 2.03 -3.28 15.77
N LEU A 60 3.25 -3.80 15.86
CA LEU A 60 3.55 -5.06 16.55
C LEU A 60 3.58 -4.87 18.06
N TYR A 61 3.06 -5.85 18.79
CA TYR A 61 3.20 -5.92 20.24
C TYR A 61 4.69 -6.08 20.60
N LYS A 62 5.23 -5.11 21.35
CA LYS A 62 6.68 -5.02 21.66
C LYS A 62 7.30 -6.28 22.29
N LYS A 63 6.50 -7.10 22.98
CA LYS A 63 6.95 -8.31 23.69
C LYS A 63 6.55 -9.62 23.01
N MET A 64 5.94 -9.56 21.83
CA MET A 64 5.48 -10.74 21.11
C MET A 64 6.66 -11.45 20.46
N ARG A 65 6.74 -12.78 20.60
CA ARG A 65 7.73 -13.59 19.88
C ARG A 65 7.15 -14.01 18.54
N VAL A 66 8.02 -14.32 17.59
CA VAL A 66 7.64 -14.70 16.22
C VAL A 66 6.68 -15.91 16.20
N PHE A 67 6.86 -16.86 17.11
CA PHE A 67 6.04 -18.07 17.21
C PHE A 67 4.74 -17.90 18.01
N ASP A 68 4.46 -16.70 18.52
CA ASP A 68 3.23 -16.41 19.25
C ASP A 68 2.10 -15.92 18.29
N LEU A 69 2.30 -16.01 16.97
CA LEU A 69 1.36 -15.64 15.89
C LEU A 69 0.38 -16.76 15.55
#